data_AF-K1RGA6-F1
#
_entry.id   AF-K1RGA6-F1
#
_cell.length_a   1.000
_cell.length_b   1.000
_cell.length_c   1.000
_cell.angle_alpha   90.00
_cell.angle_beta   90.00
_cell.angle_gamma   90.00
#
_symmetry.space_group_name_H-M   'P 1'
#
loop_
_entity.id
_entity.type
_entity.pdbx_description
1 polymer ?
#
loop_
_entity_poly.entity_id
_entity_poly.type
_entity_poly.pdbx_seq_one_letter_code
_entity_poly.pdbx_strand_id
1 'polypeptide(L)'
;MEQQKQTQGEGEADTPVVFGVEDVPPVHLTILFGLQQAVMCIGGSLSLPFILTALLCPVDEQEVRAQLLSITMFMCGVATVLQCFLGVRLPIIQGGSHTFVAPIVVMMSLEKFRCPEKGFDVSSTNVTHADWTDRMREIQGNLILASLTQVVVGSLGLMGTILRFVGPLTIAPTISLIGLSLSHVVAMFCETHWGISMLTLFFVLLFSTFMNKMEVPIPSFSLRRKCHTKKLPVFQLFPIVIAVAIVWLFSFVLTVTDVFPSNSTVTGYKARTDSKLEIMTESPWFTLPLPLQFGVPTFSWAGYMGMMAATVSSIIESVGDYFAAARLSGAPLPPAHAINRGIMFEGVSSIISGLVGAGHATTSYSGNIGIIGITKVASRAVFIMAGVILIICGLVGKVGAVLALIPEPIIGGTLLLGLGMVASIGISVLQFCDLSSTRNITVLGVSFLMGLMVPEWLSENAEKVKTGSDELDQVILVLFGTASFAGGFIGFVLDNIVPGSKHERGIHRWLKVSDTSTQQPEAHICRIYDLPFVSKYVKRVPICRLCPISPSFAGFNFLCGKSSSKRGSFSETVNDKDPSLLPLHEDLEAKVNRQCDSDL
;
A
#
# COMPACT_ATOMS: atom_id res chain seq x y z
N MET A 1 -11.50 42.17 18.75
CA MET A 1 -12.42 41.20 18.12
C MET A 1 -12.45 41.56 16.64
N GLU A 2 -12.33 40.57 15.76
CA GLU A 2 -12.03 40.70 14.31
C GLU A 2 -10.60 41.11 13.94
N GLN A 3 -9.65 40.16 14.07
CA GLN A 3 -8.51 39.99 13.14
C GLN A 3 -7.64 38.80 13.57
N GLN A 4 -8.22 37.58 13.53
CA GLN A 4 -7.44 36.34 13.71
C GLN A 4 -7.99 35.21 12.83
N LYS A 5 -8.29 35.55 11.57
CA LYS A 5 -8.87 34.64 10.60
C LYS A 5 -8.32 34.89 9.20
N GLN A 6 -7.01 34.68 9.00
CA GLN A 6 -6.42 34.57 7.66
C GLN A 6 -4.97 34.08 7.71
N THR A 7 -4.78 32.80 8.00
CA THR A 7 -3.67 31.98 7.49
C THR A 7 -3.99 30.49 7.71
N GLN A 8 -5.14 30.07 7.17
CA GLN A 8 -5.35 28.67 6.82
C GLN A 8 -5.32 28.65 5.29
N GLY A 9 -4.37 27.91 4.71
CA GLY A 9 -4.37 27.65 3.28
C GLY A 9 -5.74 27.16 2.85
N GLU A 10 -6.20 27.66 1.71
CA GLU A 10 -7.46 27.28 1.07
C GLU A 10 -7.40 25.79 0.67
N GLY A 11 -7.66 24.92 1.64
CA GLY A 11 -8.09 23.56 1.39
C GLY A 11 -9.58 23.59 1.07
N GLU A 12 -9.91 23.02 -0.09
CA GLU A 12 -11.26 22.74 -0.59
C GLU A 12 -12.25 22.49 0.57
N ALA A 13 -13.29 23.33 0.67
CA ALA A 13 -14.30 23.21 1.72
C ALA A 13 -14.89 21.79 1.71
N ASP A 14 -14.60 21.01 2.76
CA ASP A 14 -14.87 19.57 2.80
C ASP A 14 -16.39 19.33 2.84
N THR A 15 -16.96 19.05 1.65
CA THR A 15 -18.36 18.70 1.52
C THR A 15 -18.65 17.44 2.33
N PRO A 16 -19.75 17.41 3.11
CA PRO A 16 -20.04 16.31 4.02
C PRO A 16 -20.19 15.00 3.24
N VAL A 17 -19.65 13.91 3.80
CA VAL A 17 -19.85 12.55 3.26
C VAL A 17 -21.35 12.25 3.13
N VAL A 18 -21.74 11.68 1.99
CA VAL A 18 -23.13 11.32 1.67
C VAL A 18 -23.56 10.08 2.46
N PHE A 19 -22.65 9.09 2.56
CA PHE A 19 -22.81 7.94 3.44
C PHE A 19 -21.58 7.83 4.32
N GLY A 20 -21.76 8.05 5.62
CA GLY A 20 -20.73 7.90 6.63
C GLY A 20 -20.38 6.44 6.91
N VAL A 21 -19.33 6.24 7.71
CA VAL A 21 -18.76 4.92 8.05
C VAL A 21 -19.76 3.95 8.67
N GLU A 22 -20.74 4.47 9.42
CA GLU A 22 -21.76 3.67 10.09
C GLU A 22 -23.04 3.48 9.26
N ASP A 23 -23.21 4.23 8.19
CA ASP A 23 -24.42 4.19 7.39
C ASP A 23 -24.53 2.87 6.63
N VAL A 24 -25.76 2.39 6.48
CA VAL A 24 -26.07 1.23 5.64
C VAL A 24 -26.97 1.70 4.51
N PRO A 25 -26.43 1.95 3.31
CA PRO A 25 -27.23 2.33 2.16
C PRO A 25 -28.24 1.22 1.80
N PRO A 26 -29.32 1.56 1.08
CA PRO A 26 -30.21 0.58 0.47
C PRO A 26 -29.42 -0.49 -0.31
N VAL A 27 -29.84 -1.75 -0.22
CA VAL A 27 -29.10 -2.92 -0.75
C VAL A 27 -28.62 -2.73 -2.20
N HIS A 28 -29.44 -2.18 -3.08
CA HIS A 28 -29.07 -1.93 -4.48
C HIS A 28 -27.93 -0.91 -4.63
N LEU A 29 -27.88 0.14 -3.80
CA LEU A 29 -26.77 1.09 -3.79
C LEU A 29 -25.52 0.48 -3.15
N THR A 30 -25.69 -0.33 -2.12
CA THR A 30 -24.58 -1.05 -1.48
C THR A 30 -23.89 -2.00 -2.47
N ILE A 31 -24.66 -2.75 -3.27
CA ILE A 31 -24.12 -3.60 -4.33
C ILE A 31 -23.44 -2.77 -5.42
N LEU A 32 -24.06 -1.67 -5.86
CA LEU A 32 -23.50 -0.81 -6.91
C LEU A 32 -22.17 -0.16 -6.50
N PHE A 33 -22.13 0.46 -5.32
CA PHE A 33 -20.91 1.08 -4.81
C PHE A 33 -19.86 0.02 -4.41
N GLY A 34 -20.30 -1.15 -3.95
CA GLY A 34 -19.42 -2.28 -3.68
C GLY A 34 -18.73 -2.78 -4.95
N LEU A 35 -19.50 -2.91 -6.04
CA LEU A 35 -18.97 -3.25 -7.36
C LEU A 35 -17.97 -2.20 -7.85
N GLN A 36 -18.29 -0.92 -7.67
CA GLN A 36 -17.38 0.17 -8.01
C GLN A 36 -16.03 0.03 -7.29
N GLN A 37 -16.04 -0.21 -5.98
CA GLN A 37 -14.80 -0.37 -5.21
C GLN A 37 -14.02 -1.63 -5.61
N ALA A 38 -14.73 -2.74 -5.86
CA ALA A 38 -14.14 -3.98 -6.34
C ALA A 38 -13.43 -3.79 -7.70
N VAL A 39 -14.12 -3.15 -8.67
CA VAL A 39 -13.56 -2.87 -10.00
C VAL A 39 -12.33 -1.97 -9.92
N MET A 40 -12.32 -1.00 -9.01
CA MET A 40 -11.16 -0.12 -8.82
C MET A 40 -9.94 -0.82 -8.25
N CYS A 41 -10.15 -1.82 -7.39
CA CYS A 41 -9.07 -2.62 -6.83
C CYS A 41 -8.35 -3.47 -7.89
N ILE A 42 -9.08 -3.91 -8.93
CA ILE A 42 -8.54 -4.79 -9.99
C ILE A 42 -7.25 -4.21 -10.59
N GLY A 43 -7.24 -2.91 -10.92
CA GLY A 43 -6.08 -2.26 -11.54
C GLY A 43 -4.78 -2.43 -10.74
N GLY A 44 -4.84 -2.29 -9.41
CA GLY A 44 -3.68 -2.50 -8.53
C GLY A 44 -3.32 -3.99 -8.38
N SER A 45 -4.32 -4.86 -8.28
CA SER A 45 -4.14 -6.30 -8.04
C SER A 45 -3.62 -7.09 -9.25
N LEU A 46 -3.75 -6.59 -10.48
CA LEU A 46 -3.25 -7.28 -11.68
C LEU A 46 -1.73 -7.45 -11.71
N SER A 47 -1.00 -6.46 -11.20
CA SER A 47 0.46 -6.40 -11.34
C SER A 47 1.20 -7.55 -10.65
N LEU A 48 0.79 -7.92 -9.43
CA LEU A 48 1.53 -8.87 -8.60
C LEU A 48 1.52 -10.31 -9.16
N PRO A 49 0.38 -10.89 -9.57
CA PRO A 49 0.36 -12.20 -10.23
C PRO A 49 1.22 -12.26 -11.49
N PHE A 50 1.26 -11.18 -12.28
CA PHE A 50 2.10 -11.12 -13.47
C PHE A 50 3.59 -11.13 -13.12
N ILE A 51 4.00 -10.32 -12.14
CA ILE A 51 5.38 -10.30 -11.64
C ILE A 51 5.75 -11.66 -11.06
N LEU A 52 4.91 -12.21 -10.19
CA LEU A 52 5.17 -13.48 -9.51
C LEU A 52 5.29 -14.63 -10.51
N THR A 53 4.40 -14.71 -11.49
CA THR A 53 4.49 -15.75 -12.54
C THR A 53 5.80 -15.64 -13.32
N ALA A 54 6.24 -14.43 -13.66
CA ALA A 54 7.50 -14.20 -14.35
C ALA A 54 8.73 -14.62 -13.51
N LEU A 55 8.64 -14.52 -12.17
CA LEU A 55 9.70 -14.93 -11.24
C LEU A 55 9.71 -16.43 -10.94
N LEU A 56 8.55 -17.10 -11.02
CA LEU A 56 8.42 -18.54 -10.74
C LEU A 56 8.88 -19.41 -11.94
N CYS A 57 8.80 -18.86 -13.15
CA CYS A 57 9.11 -19.55 -14.41
C CYS A 57 8.42 -20.92 -14.56
N PRO A 58 7.08 -21.02 -14.40
CA PRO A 58 6.35 -22.26 -14.63
C PRO A 58 6.35 -22.64 -16.12
N VAL A 59 6.14 -23.93 -16.40
CA VAL A 59 6.00 -24.45 -17.78
C VAL A 59 4.76 -23.84 -18.45
N ASP A 60 3.63 -23.88 -17.75
CA ASP A 60 2.34 -23.32 -18.20
C ASP A 60 2.10 -21.92 -17.61
N GLU A 61 2.92 -20.95 -18.02
CA GLU A 61 2.90 -19.56 -17.55
C GLU A 61 1.50 -18.93 -17.57
N GLN A 62 0.71 -19.28 -18.57
CA GLN A 62 -0.60 -18.71 -18.78
C GLN A 62 -1.65 -19.22 -17.78
N GLU A 63 -1.67 -20.53 -17.52
CA GLU A 63 -2.60 -21.16 -16.58
C GLU A 63 -2.29 -20.75 -15.14
N VAL A 64 -1.01 -20.84 -14.75
CA VAL A 64 -0.55 -20.44 -13.40
C VAL A 64 -0.86 -18.96 -13.15
N ARG A 65 -0.69 -18.09 -14.16
CA ARG A 65 -1.07 -16.68 -14.05
C ARG A 65 -2.56 -16.48 -13.79
N ALA A 66 -3.42 -17.16 -14.54
CA ALA A 66 -4.88 -17.07 -14.35
C ALA A 66 -5.31 -17.61 -12.97
N GLN A 67 -4.65 -18.68 -12.50
CA GLN A 67 -4.85 -19.23 -11.16
C GLN A 67 -4.45 -18.21 -10.09
N LEU A 68 -3.25 -17.64 -10.17
CA LEU A 68 -2.77 -16.62 -9.23
C LEU A 68 -3.65 -15.37 -9.21
N LEU A 69 -4.12 -14.89 -10.38
CA LEU A 69 -5.08 -13.78 -10.46
C LEU A 69 -6.37 -14.08 -9.69
N SER A 70 -6.92 -15.29 -9.85
CA SER A 70 -8.14 -15.72 -9.15
C SER A 70 -7.91 -15.78 -7.63
N ILE A 71 -6.77 -16.35 -7.19
CA ILE A 71 -6.39 -16.42 -5.78
C ILE A 71 -6.20 -15.03 -5.18
N THR A 72 -5.52 -14.12 -5.89
CA THR A 72 -5.31 -12.74 -5.47
C THR A 72 -6.65 -12.03 -5.27
N MET A 73 -7.59 -12.12 -6.23
CA MET A 73 -8.92 -11.52 -6.08
C MET A 73 -9.68 -12.08 -4.88
N PHE A 74 -9.65 -13.41 -4.72
CA PHE A 74 -10.25 -14.07 -3.56
C PHE A 74 -9.66 -13.53 -2.25
N MET A 75 -8.35 -13.42 -2.16
CA MET A 75 -7.65 -12.92 -0.97
C MET A 75 -7.86 -11.43 -0.71
N CYS A 76 -7.89 -10.58 -1.76
CA CYS A 76 -8.30 -9.18 -1.63
C CYS A 76 -9.68 -9.09 -0.98
N GLY A 77 -10.61 -9.94 -1.40
CA GLY A 77 -11.96 -10.00 -0.84
C GLY A 77 -12.00 -10.45 0.62
N VAL A 78 -11.36 -11.58 0.95
CA VAL A 78 -11.27 -12.11 2.32
C VAL A 78 -10.62 -11.09 3.27
N ALA A 79 -9.48 -10.53 2.87
CA ALA A 79 -8.76 -9.54 3.66
C ALA A 79 -9.59 -8.27 3.88
N THR A 80 -10.28 -7.78 2.85
CA THR A 80 -11.16 -6.61 2.95
C THR A 80 -12.28 -6.84 3.95
N VAL A 81 -12.95 -8.00 3.89
CA VAL A 81 -14.02 -8.35 4.84
C VAL A 81 -13.48 -8.40 6.26
N LEU A 82 -12.35 -9.10 6.48
CA LEU A 82 -11.72 -9.20 7.81
C LEU A 82 -11.33 -7.83 8.36
N GLN A 83 -10.74 -6.97 7.53
CA GLN A 83 -10.24 -5.67 7.95
C GLN A 83 -11.36 -4.66 8.25
N CYS A 84 -12.41 -4.64 7.41
CA CYS A 84 -13.57 -3.78 7.61
C CYS A 84 -14.46 -4.26 8.76
N PHE A 85 -14.51 -5.58 9.02
CA PHE A 85 -15.41 -6.16 10.03
C PHE A 85 -14.75 -6.25 11.42
N LEU A 86 -13.53 -6.81 11.49
CA LEU A 86 -12.82 -7.11 12.74
C LEU A 86 -11.54 -6.29 12.94
N GLY A 87 -10.86 -5.91 11.86
CA GLY A 87 -9.61 -5.15 11.90
C GLY A 87 -9.78 -3.70 12.37
N VAL A 88 -9.26 -2.75 11.61
CA VAL A 88 -9.37 -1.32 11.97
C VAL A 88 -10.82 -0.80 11.89
N ARG A 89 -11.72 -1.50 11.18
CA ARG A 89 -13.13 -1.10 10.98
C ARG A 89 -13.32 0.25 10.27
N LEU A 90 -12.43 0.56 9.33
CA LEU A 90 -12.57 1.67 8.39
C LEU A 90 -12.92 1.14 6.99
N PRO A 91 -13.52 1.97 6.11
CA PRO A 91 -13.79 1.60 4.71
C PRO A 91 -12.48 1.49 3.92
N ILE A 92 -11.82 0.33 4.02
CA ILE A 92 -10.52 0.09 3.40
C ILE A 92 -10.58 -1.22 2.62
N ILE A 93 -10.25 -1.15 1.33
CA ILE A 93 -9.97 -2.34 0.53
C ILE A 93 -8.55 -2.81 0.85
N GLN A 94 -8.43 -4.11 1.11
CA GLN A 94 -7.15 -4.79 1.23
C GLN A 94 -6.80 -5.46 -0.10
N GLY A 95 -5.53 -5.44 -0.49
CA GLY A 95 -5.03 -6.14 -1.66
C GLY A 95 -3.58 -6.55 -1.54
N GLY A 96 -3.01 -7.11 -2.60
CA GLY A 96 -1.62 -7.59 -2.58
C GLY A 96 -0.60 -6.46 -2.39
N SER A 97 0.39 -6.68 -1.53
CA SER A 97 1.41 -5.68 -1.16
C SER A 97 2.64 -5.74 -2.07
N HIS A 98 2.95 -4.62 -2.76
CA HIS A 98 4.15 -4.49 -3.59
C HIS A 98 5.45 -4.48 -2.81
N THR A 99 5.38 -4.20 -1.50
CA THR A 99 6.56 -4.18 -0.62
C THR A 99 7.29 -5.54 -0.57
N PHE A 100 6.58 -6.63 -0.88
CA PHE A 100 7.12 -7.99 -0.90
C PHE A 100 7.78 -8.37 -2.22
N VAL A 101 7.62 -7.58 -3.30
CA VAL A 101 8.22 -7.91 -4.61
C VAL A 101 9.74 -7.89 -4.54
N ALA A 102 10.32 -6.85 -3.95
CA ALA A 102 11.78 -6.71 -3.85
C ALA A 102 12.46 -7.89 -3.15
N PRO A 103 12.07 -8.31 -1.92
CA PRO A 103 12.67 -9.48 -1.30
C PRO A 103 12.39 -10.77 -2.07
N ILE A 104 11.24 -10.92 -2.74
CA ILE A 104 11.00 -12.08 -3.62
C ILE A 104 12.00 -12.11 -4.78
N VAL A 105 12.22 -10.98 -5.46
CA VAL A 105 13.20 -10.88 -6.57
C VAL A 105 14.59 -11.29 -6.10
N VAL A 106 15.03 -10.79 -4.93
CA VAL A 106 16.34 -11.14 -4.37
C VAL A 106 16.40 -12.60 -3.91
N MET A 107 15.33 -13.15 -3.36
CA MET A 107 15.28 -14.58 -3.03
C MET A 107 15.35 -15.46 -4.28
N MET A 108 14.71 -15.06 -5.38
CA MET A 108 14.71 -15.80 -6.64
C MET A 108 16.02 -15.66 -7.43
N SER A 109 16.90 -14.71 -7.07
CA SER A 109 18.25 -14.61 -7.66
C SER A 109 19.27 -15.55 -7.03
N LEU A 110 18.97 -16.13 -5.86
CA LEU A 110 19.81 -17.16 -5.22
C LEU A 110 19.94 -18.39 -6.12
N GLU A 111 21.14 -19.00 -6.18
CA GLU A 111 21.47 -20.10 -7.09
C GLU A 111 20.44 -21.26 -7.06
N LYS A 112 19.95 -21.60 -5.86
CA LYS A 112 18.95 -22.65 -5.67
C LYS A 112 17.61 -22.37 -6.36
N PHE A 113 17.18 -21.11 -6.39
CA PHE A 113 15.85 -20.68 -6.85
C PHE A 113 15.88 -19.99 -8.21
N ARG A 114 17.06 -19.74 -8.77
CA ARG A 114 17.21 -19.14 -10.10
C ARG A 114 16.46 -19.96 -11.15
N CYS A 115 15.77 -19.25 -12.05
CA CYS A 115 15.11 -19.88 -13.18
C CYS A 115 16.13 -20.56 -14.10
N PRO A 116 15.79 -21.72 -14.69
CA PRO A 116 16.67 -22.39 -15.65
C PRO A 116 16.87 -21.50 -16.88
N GLU A 117 18.11 -21.43 -17.39
CA GLU A 117 18.40 -20.69 -18.61
C GLU A 117 17.73 -21.38 -19.81
N LYS A 118 17.00 -20.62 -20.62
CA LYS A 118 16.31 -21.15 -21.81
C LYS A 118 17.34 -21.66 -22.81
N GLY A 119 17.41 -22.98 -22.99
CA GLY A 119 18.22 -23.64 -24.03
C GLY A 119 19.54 -24.29 -23.57
N PHE A 120 19.77 -24.46 -22.27
CA PHE A 120 20.98 -25.13 -21.77
C PHE A 120 20.68 -26.59 -21.35
N ASP A 121 21.43 -27.55 -21.90
CA ASP A 121 21.30 -28.98 -21.58
C ASP A 121 21.69 -29.26 -20.12
N VAL A 122 20.76 -29.88 -19.39
CA VAL A 122 20.81 -30.21 -17.93
C VAL A 122 21.89 -31.24 -17.57
N SER A 123 22.79 -31.59 -18.49
CA SER A 123 23.79 -32.64 -18.28
C SER A 123 25.16 -32.14 -17.79
N SER A 124 25.38 -30.82 -17.62
CA SER A 124 26.73 -30.26 -17.41
C SER A 124 26.97 -29.55 -16.07
N THR A 125 25.94 -29.41 -15.21
CA THR A 125 26.11 -28.88 -13.85
C THR A 125 25.42 -29.79 -12.82
N ASN A 126 26.08 -30.07 -11.69
CA ASN A 126 25.51 -30.83 -10.56
C ASN A 126 24.39 -30.08 -9.80
N VAL A 127 23.80 -29.03 -10.39
CA VAL A 127 22.82 -28.16 -9.73
C VAL A 127 21.42 -28.53 -10.18
N THR A 128 20.66 -29.20 -9.32
CA THR A 128 19.24 -29.46 -9.54
C THR A 128 18.46 -28.15 -9.34
N HIS A 129 17.96 -27.55 -10.42
CA HIS A 129 17.07 -26.39 -10.34
C HIS A 129 15.73 -26.78 -9.68
N ALA A 130 15.25 -25.94 -8.76
CA ALA A 130 13.95 -26.13 -8.12
C ALA A 130 12.79 -26.03 -9.14
N ASP A 131 11.74 -26.83 -8.95
CA ASP A 131 10.49 -26.65 -9.71
C ASP A 131 9.81 -25.32 -9.32
N TRP A 132 8.92 -24.81 -10.17
CA TRP A 132 8.20 -23.56 -9.89
C TRP A 132 7.35 -23.67 -8.61
N THR A 133 6.84 -24.87 -8.32
CA THR A 133 6.12 -25.16 -7.08
C THR A 133 7.02 -25.04 -5.85
N ASP A 134 8.28 -25.48 -5.93
CA ASP A 134 9.26 -25.32 -4.85
C ASP A 134 9.62 -23.86 -4.60
N ARG A 135 9.79 -23.06 -5.66
CA ARG A 135 9.95 -21.60 -5.53
C ARG A 135 8.76 -20.96 -4.84
N MET A 136 7.54 -21.37 -5.22
CA MET A 136 6.31 -20.88 -4.61
C MET A 136 6.20 -21.25 -3.13
N ARG A 137 6.51 -22.50 -2.77
CA ARG A 137 6.49 -23.00 -1.39
C ARG A 137 7.45 -22.24 -0.48
N GLU A 138 8.61 -21.84 -1.00
CA GLU A 138 9.58 -21.01 -0.29
C GLU A 138 9.05 -19.59 -0.04
N ILE A 139 8.41 -18.97 -1.05
CA ILE A 139 7.74 -17.67 -0.88
C ILE A 139 6.65 -17.79 0.18
N GLN A 140 5.80 -18.82 0.10
CA GLN A 140 4.70 -19.04 1.04
C GLN A 140 5.17 -19.18 2.48
N GLY A 141 6.19 -20.01 2.75
CA GLY A 141 6.60 -20.29 4.13
C GLY A 141 7.26 -19.10 4.79
N ASN A 142 8.12 -18.38 4.07
CA ASN A 142 8.75 -17.16 4.58
C ASN A 142 7.75 -16.02 4.79
N LEU A 143 6.77 -15.89 3.89
CA LEU A 143 5.68 -14.92 4.02
C LEU A 143 4.78 -15.23 5.23
N ILE A 144 4.40 -16.49 5.43
CA ILE A 144 3.60 -16.93 6.59
C ILE A 144 4.35 -16.58 7.89
N LEU A 145 5.65 -16.87 7.97
CA LEU A 145 6.43 -16.61 9.17
C LEU A 145 6.59 -15.11 9.44
N ALA A 146 6.85 -14.30 8.41
CA ALA A 146 6.90 -12.84 8.55
C ALA A 146 5.54 -12.26 8.99
N SER A 147 4.45 -12.77 8.42
CA SER A 147 3.07 -12.38 8.77
C SER A 147 2.70 -12.81 10.19
N LEU A 148 3.22 -13.94 10.69
CA LEU A 148 3.05 -14.32 12.10
C LEU A 148 3.66 -13.28 13.03
N THR A 149 4.84 -12.75 12.69
CA THR A 149 5.44 -11.66 13.45
C THR A 149 4.60 -10.38 13.36
N GLN A 150 3.99 -10.07 12.21
CA GLN A 150 3.02 -8.96 12.10
C GLN A 150 1.84 -9.13 13.06
N VAL A 151 1.28 -10.34 13.17
CA VAL A 151 0.22 -10.66 14.14
C VAL A 151 0.71 -10.43 15.57
N VAL A 152 1.93 -10.84 15.90
CA VAL A 152 2.54 -10.60 17.22
C VAL A 152 2.72 -9.10 17.49
N VAL A 153 3.26 -8.35 16.53
CA VAL A 153 3.45 -6.89 16.64
C VAL A 153 2.13 -6.16 16.87
N GLY A 154 1.10 -6.49 16.09
CA GLY A 154 -0.24 -5.93 16.24
C GLY A 154 -0.88 -6.34 17.57
N SER A 155 -0.77 -7.61 17.97
CA SER A 155 -1.41 -8.11 19.18
C SER A 155 -0.80 -7.61 20.48
N LEU A 156 0.52 -7.46 20.51
CA LEU A 156 1.26 -6.88 21.63
C LEU A 156 1.25 -5.34 21.61
N GLY A 157 0.69 -4.71 20.57
CA GLY A 157 0.63 -3.26 20.45
C GLY A 157 1.99 -2.58 20.39
N LEU A 158 2.98 -3.26 19.81
CA LEU A 158 4.36 -2.76 19.72
C LEU A 158 4.49 -1.58 18.74
N MET A 159 3.46 -1.30 17.94
CA MET A 159 3.49 -0.23 16.94
C MET A 159 3.72 1.15 17.55
N GLY A 160 3.14 1.43 18.72
CA GLY A 160 3.37 2.70 19.43
C GLY A 160 4.82 2.90 19.85
N THR A 161 5.53 1.81 20.16
CA THR A 161 6.98 1.83 20.45
C THR A 161 7.78 2.04 19.18
N ILE A 162 7.44 1.31 18.10
CA ILE A 162 8.14 1.39 16.79
C ILE A 162 8.06 2.81 16.22
N LEU A 163 6.87 3.42 16.18
CA LEU A 163 6.65 4.78 15.66
C LEU A 163 7.35 5.87 16.46
N ARG A 164 7.79 5.60 17.69
CA ARG A 164 8.58 6.55 18.49
C ARG A 164 10.02 6.67 18.02
N PHE A 165 10.57 5.60 17.43
CA PHE A 165 11.94 5.54 16.94
C PHE A 165 12.03 5.70 15.41
N VAL A 166 10.97 5.34 14.68
CA VAL A 166 10.88 5.45 13.23
C VAL A 166 10.26 6.80 12.88
N GLY A 167 11.12 7.78 12.57
CA GLY A 167 10.70 9.13 12.17
C GLY A 167 10.35 9.25 10.69
N PRO A 168 9.72 10.35 10.26
CA PRO A 168 9.38 10.58 8.85
C PRO A 168 10.59 10.54 7.90
N LEU A 169 11.78 10.91 8.39
CA LEU A 169 13.06 10.82 7.65
C LEU A 169 13.52 9.38 7.35
N THR A 170 13.08 8.41 8.13
CA THR A 170 13.28 6.97 7.89
C THR A 170 12.20 6.43 6.96
N ILE A 171 10.95 6.84 7.19
CA ILE A 171 9.78 6.34 6.45
C ILE A 171 9.85 6.74 4.97
N ALA A 172 10.23 7.98 4.68
CA ALA A 172 10.28 8.50 3.33
C ALA A 172 11.18 7.68 2.39
N PRO A 173 12.47 7.43 2.67
CA PRO A 173 13.30 6.57 1.82
C PRO A 173 12.78 5.12 1.79
N THR A 174 12.30 4.58 2.92
CA THR A 174 11.75 3.22 2.98
C THR A 174 10.62 3.01 1.97
N ILE A 175 9.60 3.86 2.00
CA ILE A 175 8.43 3.76 1.11
C ILE A 175 8.81 4.14 -0.33
N SER A 176 9.58 5.21 -0.50
CA SER A 176 9.88 5.73 -1.83
C SER A 176 10.70 4.73 -2.66
N LEU A 177 11.66 4.05 -2.02
CA LEU A 177 12.52 3.08 -2.67
C LEU A 177 11.80 1.80 -3.08
N ILE A 178 10.63 1.48 -2.49
CA ILE A 178 9.79 0.37 -2.98
C ILE A 178 9.38 0.61 -4.43
N GLY A 179 8.91 1.82 -4.73
CA GLY A 179 8.53 2.21 -6.09
C GLY A 179 9.74 2.35 -7.02
N LEU A 180 10.80 3.03 -6.56
CA LEU A 180 11.97 3.36 -7.40
C LEU A 180 12.85 2.15 -7.75
N SER A 181 12.99 1.19 -6.85
CA SER A 181 13.87 0.01 -7.05
C SER A 181 13.30 -1.02 -8.03
N LEU A 182 11.99 -0.97 -8.31
CA LEU A 182 11.32 -1.88 -9.22
C LEU A 182 11.28 -1.38 -10.67
N SER A 183 12.08 -0.37 -11.01
CA SER A 183 12.16 0.21 -12.36
C SER A 183 12.51 -0.83 -13.43
N HIS A 184 13.43 -1.76 -13.14
CA HIS A 184 13.78 -2.86 -14.04
C HIS A 184 12.59 -3.78 -14.32
N VAL A 185 11.76 -4.07 -13.30
CA VAL A 185 10.55 -4.90 -13.47
C VAL A 185 9.55 -4.18 -14.37
N VAL A 186 9.37 -2.87 -14.21
CA VAL A 186 8.53 -2.06 -15.12
C VAL A 186 9.07 -2.10 -16.54
N ALA A 187 10.38 -1.94 -16.71
CA ALA A 187 11.03 -1.98 -18.01
C ALA A 187 10.77 -3.33 -18.72
N MET A 188 10.89 -4.46 -18.02
CA MET A 188 10.61 -5.79 -18.57
C MET A 188 9.21 -5.91 -19.20
N PHE A 189 8.18 -5.33 -18.58
CA PHE A 189 6.82 -5.33 -19.16
C PHE A 189 6.70 -4.31 -20.30
N CYS A 190 7.30 -3.13 -20.16
CA CYS A 190 7.25 -2.08 -21.17
C CYS A 190 7.98 -2.45 -22.47
N GLU A 191 9.10 -3.17 -22.36
CA GLU A 191 9.94 -3.63 -23.47
C GLU A 191 9.21 -4.58 -24.40
N THR A 192 8.16 -5.27 -23.93
CA THR A 192 7.31 -6.10 -24.79
C THR A 192 6.70 -5.28 -25.92
N HIS A 193 6.29 -4.03 -25.64
CA HIS A 193 5.91 -3.03 -26.63
C HIS A 193 5.77 -1.62 -26.00
N TRP A 194 6.78 -0.76 -26.17
CA TRP A 194 6.80 0.60 -25.59
C TRP A 194 5.62 1.48 -26.03
N GLY A 195 5.21 1.41 -27.30
CA GLY A 195 4.09 2.22 -27.82
C GLY A 195 2.77 2.00 -27.07
N ILE A 196 2.35 0.73 -26.88
CA ILE A 196 1.15 0.37 -26.13
C ILE A 196 1.28 0.71 -24.65
N SER A 197 2.47 0.55 -24.06
CA SER A 197 2.73 0.90 -22.66
C SER A 197 2.58 2.40 -22.41
N MET A 198 3.19 3.23 -23.26
CA MET A 198 3.08 4.69 -23.18
C MET A 198 1.68 5.19 -23.53
N LEU A 199 0.96 4.53 -24.45
CA LEU A 199 -0.43 4.83 -24.75
C LEU A 199 -1.33 4.57 -23.53
N THR A 200 -1.08 3.47 -22.80
CA THR A 200 -1.78 3.16 -21.55
C THR A 200 -1.52 4.23 -20.51
N LEU A 201 -0.25 4.59 -20.28
CA LEU A 201 0.10 5.66 -19.35
C LEU A 201 -0.58 6.98 -19.73
N PHE A 202 -0.56 7.34 -21.02
CA PHE A 202 -1.21 8.55 -21.53
C PHE A 202 -2.70 8.58 -21.19
N PHE A 203 -3.46 7.52 -21.47
CA PHE A 203 -4.88 7.49 -21.16
C PHE A 203 -5.17 7.48 -19.66
N VAL A 204 -4.37 6.76 -18.85
CA VAL A 204 -4.56 6.78 -17.40
C VAL A 204 -4.34 8.19 -16.86
N LEU A 205 -3.29 8.89 -17.29
CA LEU A 205 -3.04 10.29 -16.91
C LEU A 205 -4.15 11.21 -17.42
N LEU A 206 -4.53 11.09 -18.70
CA LEU A 206 -5.62 11.88 -19.29
C LEU A 206 -6.90 11.77 -18.47
N PHE A 207 -7.31 10.56 -18.08
CA PHE A 207 -8.53 10.33 -17.32
C PHE A 207 -8.41 10.73 -15.85
N SER A 208 -7.27 10.45 -15.21
CA SER A 208 -7.08 10.71 -13.77
C SER A 208 -6.76 12.16 -13.43
N THR A 209 -6.10 12.91 -14.32
CA THR A 209 -5.66 14.30 -14.03
C THR A 209 -6.42 15.34 -14.84
N PHE A 210 -6.59 15.14 -16.15
CA PHE A 210 -7.17 16.16 -17.03
C PHE A 210 -8.70 16.07 -17.13
N MET A 211 -9.25 14.85 -17.21
CA MET A 211 -10.69 14.63 -17.36
C MET A 211 -11.40 14.28 -16.03
N ASN A 212 -10.72 14.38 -14.90
CA ASN A 212 -11.28 13.99 -13.60
C ASN A 212 -12.49 14.82 -13.16
N LYS A 213 -12.64 16.07 -13.64
CA LYS A 213 -13.79 16.93 -13.36
C LYS A 213 -14.93 16.80 -14.40
N MET A 214 -14.73 16.02 -15.46
CA MET A 214 -15.73 15.86 -16.52
C MET A 214 -16.86 14.93 -16.05
N GLU A 215 -18.06 15.48 -15.92
CA GLU A 215 -19.25 14.68 -15.65
C GLU A 215 -19.88 14.19 -16.96
N VAL A 216 -19.89 12.87 -17.16
CA VAL A 216 -20.46 12.25 -18.35
C VAL A 216 -21.96 12.04 -18.14
N PRO A 217 -22.82 12.45 -19.09
CA PRO A 217 -24.23 12.13 -19.08
C PRO A 217 -24.46 10.64 -19.38
N ILE A 218 -24.76 9.84 -18.37
CA ILE A 218 -25.08 8.41 -18.54
C ILE A 218 -26.61 8.23 -18.57
N PRO A 219 -27.16 7.50 -19.56
CA PRO A 219 -28.57 7.13 -19.55
C PRO A 219 -28.84 6.20 -18.36
N SER A 220 -29.66 6.66 -17.42
CA SER A 220 -30.09 5.91 -16.24
C SER A 220 -31.54 5.50 -16.37
N PHE A 221 -31.83 4.22 -16.15
CA PHE A 221 -33.19 3.71 -16.18
C PHE A 221 -33.76 3.65 -14.76
N SER A 222 -34.86 4.34 -14.50
CA SER A 222 -35.60 4.22 -13.25
C SER A 222 -37.03 3.79 -13.52
N LEU A 223 -37.50 2.76 -12.79
CA LEU A 223 -38.87 2.23 -12.89
C LEU A 223 -39.95 3.32 -12.73
N ARG A 224 -39.66 4.44 -12.04
CA ARG A 224 -40.62 5.54 -11.83
C ARG A 224 -40.53 6.67 -12.86
N ARG A 225 -39.40 6.86 -13.55
CA ARG A 225 -39.15 8.04 -14.41
C ARG A 225 -38.76 7.72 -15.86
N LYS A 226 -38.87 6.45 -16.30
CA LYS A 226 -38.35 5.98 -17.61
C LYS A 226 -36.85 6.37 -17.76
N CYS A 227 -36.33 6.35 -19.00
CA CYS A 227 -34.93 6.69 -19.29
C CYS A 227 -34.67 8.17 -19.00
N HIS A 228 -33.75 8.48 -18.08
CA HIS A 228 -33.35 9.84 -17.74
C HIS A 228 -31.82 9.91 -17.62
N THR A 229 -31.23 11.02 -18.03
CA THR A 229 -29.79 11.19 -18.05
C THR A 229 -29.29 11.66 -16.69
N LYS A 230 -28.35 10.93 -16.08
CA LYS A 230 -27.63 11.35 -14.86
C LYS A 230 -26.20 11.72 -15.19
N LYS A 231 -25.70 12.81 -14.61
CA LYS A 231 -24.30 13.22 -14.72
C LYS A 231 -23.47 12.47 -13.68
N LEU A 232 -22.42 11.78 -14.12
CA LEU A 232 -21.53 10.99 -13.26
C LEU A 232 -20.05 11.27 -13.63
N PRO A 233 -19.15 11.46 -12.65
CA PRO A 233 -17.72 11.72 -12.90
C PRO A 233 -16.96 10.43 -13.24
N VAL A 234 -17.31 9.78 -14.35
CA VAL A 234 -16.86 8.43 -14.72
C VAL A 234 -15.34 8.29 -14.75
N PHE A 235 -14.63 9.26 -15.32
CA PHE A 235 -13.16 9.23 -15.42
C PHE A 235 -12.45 9.33 -14.08
N GLN A 236 -13.08 9.98 -13.10
CA GLN A 236 -12.58 10.05 -11.74
C GLN A 236 -12.82 8.74 -10.99
N LEU A 237 -13.93 8.07 -11.29
CA LEU A 237 -14.34 6.85 -10.62
C LEU A 237 -13.64 5.60 -11.16
N PHE A 238 -13.28 5.56 -12.45
CA PHE A 238 -12.70 4.39 -13.12
C PHE A 238 -11.55 4.71 -14.09
N PRO A 239 -10.60 5.61 -13.78
CA PRO A 239 -9.60 6.07 -14.74
C PRO A 239 -8.76 4.93 -15.32
N ILE A 240 -8.26 4.04 -14.45
CA ILE A 240 -7.37 2.94 -14.83
C ILE A 240 -8.12 1.91 -15.67
N VAL A 241 -9.31 1.49 -15.24
CA VAL A 241 -10.10 0.46 -15.92
C VAL A 241 -10.55 0.93 -17.31
N ILE A 242 -10.96 2.19 -17.45
CA ILE A 242 -11.33 2.77 -18.74
C ILE A 242 -10.12 2.86 -19.67
N ALA A 243 -8.97 3.30 -19.15
CA ALA A 243 -7.73 3.34 -19.93
C ALA A 243 -7.32 1.96 -20.43
N VAL A 244 -7.31 0.95 -19.54
CA VAL A 244 -7.02 -0.45 -19.90
C VAL A 244 -8.01 -0.95 -20.95
N ALA A 245 -9.30 -0.70 -20.81
CA ALA A 245 -10.31 -1.14 -21.78
C ALA A 245 -10.12 -0.50 -23.17
N ILE A 246 -9.84 0.81 -23.22
CA ILE A 246 -9.60 1.52 -24.49
C ILE A 246 -8.33 1.02 -25.17
N VAL A 247 -7.24 0.87 -24.42
CA VAL A 247 -5.98 0.38 -25.01
C VAL A 247 -6.08 -1.09 -25.36
N TRP A 248 -6.81 -1.90 -24.60
CA TRP A 248 -7.09 -3.29 -24.96
C TRP A 248 -7.87 -3.36 -26.28
N LEU A 249 -8.89 -2.53 -26.47
CA LEU A 249 -9.64 -2.46 -27.73
C LEU A 249 -8.74 -2.00 -28.89
N PHE A 250 -7.86 -1.04 -28.65
CA PHE A 250 -6.87 -0.60 -29.65
C PHE A 250 -5.92 -1.75 -30.02
N SER A 251 -5.37 -2.46 -29.03
CA SER A 251 -4.55 -3.66 -29.25
C SER A 251 -5.31 -4.76 -29.97
N PHE A 252 -6.61 -4.93 -29.70
CA PHE A 252 -7.47 -5.88 -30.41
C PHE A 252 -7.58 -5.54 -31.89
N VAL A 253 -7.83 -4.27 -32.23
CA VAL A 253 -7.86 -3.82 -33.63
C VAL A 253 -6.52 -4.10 -34.32
N LEU A 254 -5.40 -3.76 -33.69
CA LEU A 254 -4.06 -4.02 -34.23
C LEU A 254 -3.73 -5.51 -34.37
N THR A 255 -4.32 -6.35 -33.51
CA THR A 255 -4.20 -7.82 -33.58
C THR A 255 -4.93 -8.34 -34.81
N VAL A 256 -6.18 -7.91 -35.03
CA VAL A 256 -7.01 -8.34 -36.17
C VAL A 256 -6.50 -7.81 -37.51
N THR A 257 -5.84 -6.65 -37.52
CA THR A 257 -5.20 -6.11 -38.74
C THR A 257 -3.78 -6.64 -38.97
N ASP A 258 -3.34 -7.65 -38.20
CA ASP A 258 -2.01 -8.27 -38.28
C ASP A 258 -0.82 -7.29 -38.28
N VAL A 259 -0.98 -6.18 -37.55
CA VAL A 259 0.11 -5.20 -37.33
C VAL A 259 1.14 -5.77 -36.36
N PHE A 260 0.70 -6.56 -35.38
CA PHE A 260 1.59 -7.23 -34.44
C PHE A 260 2.13 -8.55 -35.02
N PRO A 261 3.42 -8.86 -34.80
CA PRO A 261 4.03 -10.07 -35.35
C PRO A 261 3.36 -11.33 -34.80
N SER A 262 3.18 -12.34 -35.66
CA SER A 262 2.58 -13.64 -35.26
C SER A 262 3.61 -14.62 -34.67
N ASN A 263 4.90 -14.35 -34.81
CA ASN A 263 5.97 -15.19 -34.28
C ASN A 263 6.23 -14.87 -32.79
N SER A 264 6.14 -15.88 -31.93
CA SER A 264 6.28 -15.75 -30.47
C SER A 264 7.68 -15.32 -30.00
N THR A 265 8.70 -15.41 -30.87
CA THR A 265 10.07 -15.01 -30.55
C THR A 265 10.38 -13.53 -30.82
N VAL A 266 9.49 -12.83 -31.55
CA VAL A 266 9.70 -11.43 -31.93
C VAL A 266 9.07 -10.50 -30.89
N THR A 267 9.75 -9.38 -30.61
CA THR A 267 9.23 -8.32 -29.75
C THR A 267 7.91 -7.78 -30.30
N GLY A 268 6.92 -7.58 -29.43
CA GLY A 268 5.56 -7.17 -29.82
C GLY A 268 4.54 -8.30 -29.96
N TYR A 269 4.92 -9.58 -30.04
CA TYR A 269 3.95 -10.69 -30.03
C TYR A 269 3.06 -10.67 -28.77
N LYS A 270 3.68 -10.37 -27.61
CA LYS A 270 3.00 -10.26 -26.31
C LYS A 270 2.03 -9.07 -26.20
N ALA A 271 1.99 -8.18 -27.20
CA ALA A 271 0.98 -7.13 -27.29
C ALA A 271 -0.35 -7.62 -27.92
N ARG A 272 -0.35 -8.80 -28.55
CA ARG A 272 -1.53 -9.39 -29.19
C ARG A 272 -2.54 -9.87 -28.16
N THR A 273 -3.82 -9.64 -28.47
CA THR A 273 -4.96 -10.00 -27.61
C THR A 273 -5.41 -11.47 -27.79
N ASP A 274 -5.05 -12.11 -28.90
CA ASP A 274 -5.39 -13.50 -29.23
C ASP A 274 -4.35 -14.52 -28.73
N SER A 275 -3.17 -14.05 -28.29
CA SER A 275 -2.03 -14.88 -27.85
C SER A 275 -2.31 -15.82 -26.66
N LYS A 276 -3.44 -15.62 -25.98
CA LYS A 276 -3.81 -16.27 -24.71
C LYS A 276 -5.24 -16.82 -24.72
N LEU A 277 -5.88 -16.92 -25.88
CA LEU A 277 -7.31 -17.24 -25.97
C LEU A 277 -7.64 -18.67 -25.48
N GLU A 278 -6.70 -19.60 -25.59
CA GLU A 278 -6.82 -21.00 -25.14
C GLU A 278 -7.11 -21.11 -23.63
N ILE A 279 -6.58 -20.19 -22.82
CA ILE A 279 -6.87 -20.09 -21.37
C ILE A 279 -8.37 -19.93 -21.13
N MET A 280 -9.07 -19.20 -22.01
CA MET A 280 -10.51 -18.96 -21.87
C MET A 280 -11.30 -20.26 -22.04
N THR A 281 -10.83 -21.18 -22.87
CA THR A 281 -11.49 -22.47 -23.08
C THR A 281 -11.11 -23.48 -22.01
N GLU A 282 -9.84 -23.55 -21.62
CA GLU A 282 -9.32 -24.57 -20.69
C GLU A 282 -9.60 -24.28 -19.22
N SER A 283 -9.69 -23.00 -18.83
CA SER A 283 -9.89 -22.62 -17.43
C SER A 283 -11.20 -23.20 -16.86
N PRO A 284 -11.19 -23.75 -15.63
CA PRO A 284 -12.42 -24.19 -14.99
C PRO A 284 -13.35 -23.00 -14.67
N TRP A 285 -14.67 -23.27 -14.66
CA TRP A 285 -15.66 -22.24 -14.31
C TRP A 285 -15.56 -21.81 -12.85
N PHE A 286 -15.28 -22.75 -11.96
CA PHE A 286 -15.15 -22.51 -10.53
C PHE A 286 -13.82 -23.05 -10.03
N THR A 287 -13.07 -22.21 -9.32
CA THR A 287 -11.79 -22.56 -8.72
C THR A 287 -11.83 -22.10 -7.26
N LEU A 288 -11.70 -23.04 -6.33
CA LEU A 288 -11.59 -22.71 -4.91
C LEU A 288 -10.11 -22.71 -4.51
N PRO A 289 -9.53 -21.57 -4.08
CA PRO A 289 -8.19 -21.55 -3.53
C PRO A 289 -8.10 -22.41 -2.27
N LEU A 290 -7.49 -23.59 -2.39
CA LEU A 290 -7.31 -24.51 -1.28
C LEU A 290 -6.01 -24.21 -0.52
N PRO A 291 -6.01 -24.31 0.82
CA PRO A 291 -4.77 -24.27 1.58
C PRO A 291 -3.79 -25.34 1.09
N LEU A 292 -2.52 -24.96 0.98
CA LEU A 292 -1.39 -25.82 0.61
C LEU A 292 -1.51 -26.47 -0.78
N GLN A 293 -2.24 -25.86 -1.71
CA GLN A 293 -2.43 -26.40 -3.07
C GLN A 293 -1.13 -26.56 -3.88
N PHE A 294 -0.09 -25.80 -3.55
CA PHE A 294 1.23 -25.89 -4.18
C PHE A 294 2.23 -26.73 -3.36
N GLY A 295 1.78 -27.39 -2.29
CA GLY A 295 2.60 -28.20 -1.39
C GLY A 295 2.82 -27.56 -0.01
N VAL A 296 3.58 -28.28 0.84
CA VAL A 296 3.90 -27.81 2.21
C VAL A 296 4.91 -26.67 2.14
N PRO A 297 4.69 -25.52 2.82
CA PRO A 297 5.57 -24.37 2.72
C PRO A 297 6.96 -24.68 3.28
N THR A 298 7.99 -24.10 2.65
CA THR A 298 9.39 -24.22 3.09
C THR A 298 9.90 -22.87 3.59
N PHE A 299 10.96 -22.91 4.40
CA PHE A 299 11.48 -21.75 5.10
C PHE A 299 12.99 -21.67 4.95
N SER A 300 13.48 -20.43 4.85
CA SER A 300 14.88 -20.07 4.99
C SER A 300 15.01 -18.81 5.85
N TRP A 301 16.09 -18.73 6.62
CA TRP A 301 16.34 -17.55 7.45
C TRP A 301 16.46 -16.27 6.61
N ALA A 302 17.11 -16.37 5.45
CA ALA A 302 17.24 -15.26 4.52
C ALA A 302 15.90 -14.78 3.98
N GLY A 303 15.05 -15.71 3.51
CA GLY A 303 13.72 -15.37 3.02
C GLY A 303 12.85 -14.76 4.10
N TYR A 304 12.84 -15.33 5.31
CA TYR A 304 12.10 -14.77 6.44
C TYR A 304 12.53 -13.35 6.78
N MET A 305 13.84 -13.07 6.85
CA MET A 305 14.35 -11.73 7.17
C MET A 305 13.98 -10.71 6.08
N GLY A 306 14.07 -11.09 4.80
CA GLY A 306 13.59 -10.26 3.68
C GLY A 306 12.11 -9.94 3.75
N MET A 307 11.29 -10.97 3.95
CA MET A 307 9.83 -10.83 4.08
C MET A 307 9.45 -10.03 5.34
N MET A 308 10.23 -10.13 6.42
CA MET A 308 10.06 -9.33 7.64
C MET A 308 10.28 -7.84 7.37
N ALA A 309 11.34 -7.50 6.64
CA ALA A 309 11.63 -6.12 6.27
C ALA A 309 10.48 -5.51 5.44
N ALA A 310 9.98 -6.26 4.45
CA ALA A 310 8.78 -5.88 3.69
C ALA A 310 7.55 -5.72 4.59
N THR A 311 7.34 -6.65 5.53
CA THR A 311 6.25 -6.60 6.50
C THR A 311 6.29 -5.32 7.34
N VAL A 312 7.46 -4.93 7.87
CA VAL A 312 7.61 -3.69 8.64
C VAL A 312 7.29 -2.47 7.79
N SER A 313 7.75 -2.44 6.53
CA SER A 313 7.40 -1.38 5.59
C SER A 313 5.89 -1.31 5.33
N SER A 314 5.25 -2.46 5.08
CA SER A 314 3.80 -2.57 4.86
C SER A 314 3.00 -2.08 6.06
N ILE A 315 3.44 -2.37 7.29
CA ILE A 315 2.80 -1.85 8.52
C ILE A 315 2.83 -0.31 8.54
N ILE A 316 3.95 0.31 8.20
CA ILE A 316 4.11 1.77 8.20
C ILE A 316 3.18 2.41 7.16
N GLU A 317 3.14 1.83 5.95
CA GLU A 317 2.23 2.25 4.87
C GLU A 317 0.76 2.15 5.32
N SER A 318 0.35 1.00 5.86
CA SER A 318 -1.02 0.75 6.34
C SER A 318 -1.45 1.72 7.45
N VAL A 319 -0.55 2.11 8.36
CA VAL A 319 -0.89 3.12 9.38
C VAL A 319 -1.20 4.47 8.73
N GLY A 320 -0.43 4.89 7.73
CA GLY A 320 -0.71 6.09 6.93
C GLY A 320 -2.09 6.02 6.27
N ASP A 321 -2.42 4.87 5.70
CA ASP A 321 -3.72 4.60 5.08
C ASP A 321 -4.88 4.64 6.08
N TYR A 322 -4.70 4.14 7.31
CA TYR A 322 -5.74 4.22 8.33
C TYR A 322 -6.07 5.67 8.69
N PHE A 323 -5.06 6.54 8.81
CA PHE A 323 -5.26 7.97 9.04
C PHE A 323 -5.89 8.67 7.85
N ALA A 324 -5.45 8.35 6.62
CA ALA A 324 -6.04 8.91 5.40
C ALA A 324 -7.51 8.50 5.24
N ALA A 325 -7.83 7.23 5.47
CA ALA A 325 -9.18 6.70 5.41
C ALA A 325 -10.09 7.36 6.45
N ALA A 326 -9.63 7.52 7.70
CA ALA A 326 -10.41 8.20 8.74
C ALA A 326 -10.71 9.65 8.35
N ARG A 327 -9.71 10.39 7.86
CA ARG A 327 -9.86 11.78 7.42
C ARG A 327 -10.85 11.91 6.27
N LEU A 328 -10.66 11.16 5.18
CA LEU A 328 -11.52 11.24 3.99
C LEU A 328 -12.95 10.75 4.24
N SER A 329 -13.12 9.87 5.24
CA SER A 329 -14.43 9.35 5.65
C SER A 329 -15.16 10.25 6.65
N GLY A 330 -14.54 11.34 7.12
CA GLY A 330 -15.07 12.18 8.19
C GLY A 330 -15.14 11.45 9.55
N ALA A 331 -14.37 10.37 9.73
CA ALA A 331 -14.34 9.58 10.95
C ALA A 331 -13.29 10.14 11.95
N PRO A 332 -13.48 9.91 13.26
CA PRO A 332 -12.43 10.12 14.26
C PRO A 332 -11.15 9.38 13.86
N LEU A 333 -10.00 9.97 14.17
CA LEU A 333 -8.72 9.29 13.98
C LEU A 333 -8.70 7.97 14.79
N PRO A 334 -8.13 6.89 14.23
CA PRO A 334 -8.16 5.59 14.86
C PRO A 334 -7.33 5.60 16.16
N PRO A 335 -7.89 5.18 17.28
CA PRO A 335 -7.14 5.02 18.53
C PRO A 335 -6.13 3.87 18.40
N ALA A 336 -5.12 3.85 19.27
CA ALA A 336 -4.04 2.85 19.25
C ALA A 336 -4.56 1.40 19.19
N HIS A 337 -5.63 1.08 19.92
CA HIS A 337 -6.18 -0.27 19.91
C HIS A 337 -6.80 -0.68 18.57
N ALA A 338 -7.35 0.28 17.81
CA ALA A 338 -7.89 0.03 16.48
C ALA A 338 -6.76 -0.15 15.45
N ILE A 339 -5.69 0.64 15.58
CA ILE A 339 -4.47 0.49 14.75
C ILE A 339 -3.84 -0.89 14.99
N ASN A 340 -3.59 -1.25 16.25
CA ASN A 340 -3.04 -2.54 16.65
C ASN A 340 -3.87 -3.72 16.11
N ARG A 341 -5.20 -3.60 16.18
CA ARG A 341 -6.13 -4.58 15.63
C ARG A 341 -6.10 -4.65 14.11
N GLY A 342 -6.01 -3.51 13.43
CA GLY A 342 -5.84 -3.44 11.99
C GLY A 342 -4.59 -4.19 11.53
N ILE A 343 -3.45 -3.90 12.14
CA ILE A 343 -2.18 -4.57 11.84
C ILE A 343 -2.26 -6.07 12.12
N MET A 344 -2.89 -6.48 13.23
CA MET A 344 -3.08 -7.88 13.55
C MET A 344 -3.89 -8.61 12.47
N PHE A 345 -5.03 -8.05 12.04
CA PHE A 345 -5.89 -8.68 11.03
C PHE A 345 -5.28 -8.67 9.63
N GLU A 346 -4.46 -7.67 9.30
CA GLU A 346 -3.64 -7.62 8.10
C GLU A 346 -2.58 -8.73 8.08
N GLY A 347 -1.95 -9.02 9.23
CA GLY A 347 -1.07 -10.18 9.39
C GLY A 347 -1.84 -11.51 9.27
N VAL A 348 -3.03 -11.61 9.87
CA VAL A 348 -3.88 -12.82 9.75
C VAL A 348 -4.29 -13.07 8.30
N SER A 349 -4.73 -12.05 7.57
CA SER A 349 -5.07 -12.19 6.16
C SER A 349 -3.84 -12.54 5.31
N SER A 350 -2.67 -12.02 5.66
CA SER A 350 -1.41 -12.37 4.98
C SER A 350 -1.00 -13.84 5.23
N ILE A 351 -1.21 -14.37 6.44
CA ILE A 351 -1.03 -15.81 6.72
C ILE A 351 -1.97 -16.64 5.84
N ILE A 352 -3.25 -16.28 5.76
CA ILE A 352 -4.22 -16.97 4.90
C ILE A 352 -3.78 -16.89 3.43
N SER A 353 -3.31 -15.72 3.00
CA SER A 353 -2.78 -15.46 1.66
C SER A 353 -1.61 -16.39 1.31
N GLY A 354 -0.66 -16.56 2.25
CA GLY A 354 0.43 -17.52 2.12
C GLY A 354 -0.07 -18.96 2.06
N LEU A 355 -1.02 -19.34 2.90
CA LEU A 355 -1.57 -20.71 2.95
C LEU A 355 -2.27 -21.10 1.65
N VAL A 356 -3.10 -20.22 1.08
CA VAL A 356 -3.78 -20.49 -0.20
C VAL A 356 -2.88 -20.26 -1.41
N GLY A 357 -1.67 -19.74 -1.22
CA GLY A 357 -0.71 -19.56 -2.30
C GLY A 357 -1.00 -18.37 -3.22
N ALA A 358 -1.38 -17.23 -2.67
CA ALA A 358 -1.42 -15.99 -3.45
C ALA A 358 -0.01 -15.47 -3.81
N GLY A 359 1.00 -15.86 -3.02
CA GLY A 359 2.41 -15.48 -3.21
C GLY A 359 2.73 -14.01 -2.89
N HIS A 360 1.79 -13.31 -2.27
CA HIS A 360 1.97 -11.96 -1.75
C HIS A 360 1.20 -11.79 -0.43
N ALA A 361 1.69 -10.92 0.45
CA ALA A 361 0.97 -10.52 1.65
C ALA A 361 -0.14 -9.52 1.28
N THR A 362 -0.98 -9.18 2.25
CA THR A 362 -2.08 -8.23 2.07
C THR A 362 -1.76 -6.90 2.75
N THR A 363 -2.12 -5.78 2.13
CA THR A 363 -1.98 -4.42 2.64
C THR A 363 -3.18 -3.56 2.25
N SER A 364 -3.25 -2.35 2.80
CA SER A 364 -4.27 -1.35 2.48
C SER A 364 -4.04 -0.71 1.10
N TYR A 365 -5.11 -0.50 0.33
CA TYR A 365 -5.03 0.15 -0.98
C TYR A 365 -5.37 1.65 -0.90
N SER A 366 -4.32 2.46 -0.85
CA SER A 366 -4.38 3.93 -0.84
C SER A 366 -5.20 4.53 -2.01
N GLY A 367 -5.17 3.91 -3.19
CA GLY A 367 -5.98 4.33 -4.35
C GLY A 367 -7.49 4.25 -4.10
N ASN A 368 -7.96 3.18 -3.44
CA ASN A 368 -9.36 3.03 -3.05
C ASN A 368 -9.74 3.99 -1.92
N ILE A 369 -8.82 4.34 -1.04
CA ILE A 369 -9.04 5.33 0.03
C ILE A 369 -9.23 6.73 -0.58
N GLY A 370 -8.41 7.12 -1.55
CA GLY A 370 -8.49 8.43 -2.22
C GLY A 370 -9.85 8.71 -2.86
N ILE A 371 -10.52 7.67 -3.39
CA ILE A 371 -11.82 7.81 -4.06
C ILE A 371 -12.97 8.15 -3.09
N ILE A 372 -12.79 7.92 -1.78
CA ILE A 372 -13.78 8.28 -0.76
C ILE A 372 -13.98 9.79 -0.73
N GLY A 373 -12.90 10.57 -0.88
CA GLY A 373 -12.96 12.04 -0.94
C GLY A 373 -13.82 12.57 -2.07
N ILE A 374 -14.06 11.75 -3.09
CA ILE A 374 -14.76 12.09 -4.33
C ILE A 374 -16.18 11.55 -4.31
N THR A 375 -16.30 10.23 -4.13
CA THR A 375 -17.59 9.53 -4.09
C THR A 375 -18.43 9.97 -2.91
N LYS A 376 -17.77 10.43 -1.83
CA LYS A 376 -18.39 10.74 -0.55
C LYS A 376 -19.16 9.54 0.02
N VAL A 377 -18.79 8.31 -0.39
CA VAL A 377 -19.35 7.05 0.10
C VAL A 377 -18.29 6.35 0.95
N ALA A 378 -18.40 6.48 2.27
CA ALA A 378 -17.49 5.91 3.26
C ALA A 378 -18.12 4.74 4.05
N SER A 379 -19.31 4.28 3.66
CA SER A 379 -20.02 3.19 4.37
C SER A 379 -19.21 1.90 4.41
N ARG A 380 -19.04 1.32 5.61
CA ARG A 380 -18.39 0.01 5.77
C ARG A 380 -19.14 -1.12 5.07
N ALA A 381 -20.48 -1.05 5.04
CA ALA A 381 -21.30 -2.06 4.38
C ALA A 381 -20.97 -2.15 2.88
N VAL A 382 -20.68 -1.01 2.24
CA VAL A 382 -20.25 -0.94 0.84
C VAL A 382 -18.91 -1.66 0.63
N PHE A 383 -17.94 -1.43 1.51
CA PHE A 383 -16.60 -2.04 1.39
C PHE A 383 -16.61 -3.54 1.76
N ILE A 384 -17.43 -3.96 2.72
CA ILE A 384 -17.67 -5.38 2.98
C ILE A 384 -18.32 -6.05 1.77
N MET A 385 -19.29 -5.38 1.13
CA MET A 385 -19.91 -5.89 -0.09
C MET A 385 -18.89 -5.97 -1.25
N ALA A 386 -18.00 -4.97 -1.39
CA ALA A 386 -16.90 -5.04 -2.34
C ALA A 386 -16.02 -6.28 -2.10
N GLY A 387 -15.69 -6.56 -0.83
CA GLY A 387 -14.93 -7.75 -0.45
C GLY A 387 -15.65 -9.06 -0.81
N VAL A 388 -16.97 -9.14 -0.58
CA VAL A 388 -17.77 -10.31 -0.99
C VAL A 388 -17.84 -10.46 -2.51
N ILE A 389 -17.96 -9.36 -3.26
CA ILE A 389 -17.90 -9.38 -4.73
C ILE A 389 -16.54 -9.91 -5.20
N LEU A 390 -15.44 -9.45 -4.60
CA LEU A 390 -14.10 -9.93 -4.92
C LEU A 390 -13.90 -11.41 -4.60
N ILE A 391 -14.46 -11.91 -3.49
CA ILE A 391 -14.49 -13.35 -3.17
C ILE A 391 -15.19 -14.11 -4.30
N ILE A 392 -16.38 -13.69 -4.70
CA ILE A 392 -17.15 -14.34 -5.76
C ILE A 392 -16.36 -14.30 -7.08
N CYS A 393 -15.77 -13.16 -7.44
CA CYS A 393 -14.95 -13.05 -8.64
C CYS A 393 -13.73 -13.97 -8.60
N GLY A 394 -13.05 -14.11 -7.47
CA GLY A 394 -11.92 -15.02 -7.31
C GLY A 394 -12.30 -16.50 -7.34
N LEU A 395 -13.55 -16.84 -7.00
CA LEU A 395 -14.07 -18.21 -7.12
C LEU A 395 -14.47 -18.57 -8.56
N VAL A 396 -14.74 -17.60 -9.42
CA VAL A 396 -15.09 -17.81 -10.82
C VAL A 396 -13.82 -17.77 -11.66
N GLY A 397 -13.25 -18.94 -11.98
CA GLY A 397 -11.96 -19.06 -12.68
C GLY A 397 -11.92 -18.35 -14.04
N LYS A 398 -13.08 -18.22 -14.71
CA LYS A 398 -13.20 -17.44 -15.95
C LYS A 398 -12.87 -15.96 -15.77
N VAL A 399 -13.14 -15.36 -14.59
CA VAL A 399 -12.77 -13.97 -14.31
C VAL A 399 -11.24 -13.83 -14.32
N GLY A 400 -10.53 -14.75 -13.65
CA GLY A 400 -9.06 -14.80 -13.69
C GLY A 400 -8.51 -15.00 -15.11
N ALA A 401 -9.15 -15.86 -15.91
CA ALA A 401 -8.78 -16.08 -17.31
C ALA A 401 -8.95 -14.80 -18.15
N VAL A 402 -10.07 -14.08 -18.03
CA VAL A 402 -10.29 -12.78 -18.71
C VAL A 402 -9.20 -11.77 -18.34
N LEU A 403 -8.84 -11.70 -17.06
CA LEU A 403 -7.79 -10.78 -16.60
C LEU A 403 -6.39 -11.19 -17.09
N ALA A 404 -6.13 -12.50 -17.26
CA ALA A 404 -4.88 -13.01 -17.82
C ALA A 404 -4.70 -12.67 -19.31
N LEU A 405 -5.80 -12.44 -20.04
CA LEU A 405 -5.77 -12.00 -21.44
C LEU A 405 -5.25 -10.58 -21.63
N ILE A 406 -5.15 -9.78 -20.57
CA ILE A 406 -4.62 -8.41 -20.68
C ILE A 406 -3.17 -8.48 -21.18
N PRO A 407 -2.84 -7.84 -22.31
CA PRO A 407 -1.48 -7.81 -22.83
C PRO A 407 -0.48 -7.23 -21.81
N GLU A 408 0.71 -7.83 -21.74
CA GLU A 408 1.81 -7.40 -20.87
C GLU A 408 2.18 -5.90 -20.99
N PRO A 409 2.22 -5.26 -22.19
CA PRO A 409 2.57 -3.84 -22.27
C PRO A 409 1.51 -2.93 -21.63
N ILE A 410 0.23 -3.33 -21.63
CA ILE A 410 -0.81 -2.55 -20.94
C ILE A 410 -0.55 -2.58 -19.43
N ILE A 411 -0.21 -3.76 -18.89
CA ILE A 411 0.18 -3.89 -17.48
C ILE A 411 1.41 -3.03 -17.18
N GLY A 412 2.43 -3.04 -18.05
CA GLY A 412 3.62 -2.18 -17.93
C GLY A 412 3.28 -0.69 -17.76
N GLY A 413 2.37 -0.17 -18.60
CA GLY A 413 1.91 1.22 -18.49
C GLY A 413 1.17 1.53 -17.18
N THR A 414 0.32 0.60 -16.70
CA THR A 414 -0.34 0.76 -15.39
C THR A 414 0.61 0.64 -14.20
N LEU A 415 1.59 -0.27 -14.29
CA LEU A 415 2.59 -0.53 -13.26
C LEU A 415 3.54 0.65 -13.10
N LEU A 416 3.94 1.28 -14.21
CA LEU A 416 4.76 2.49 -14.21
C LEU A 416 4.10 3.60 -13.40
N LEU A 417 2.81 3.84 -13.58
CA LEU A 417 2.06 4.81 -12.77
C LEU A 417 1.95 4.36 -11.32
N GLY A 418 1.59 3.09 -11.07
CA GLY A 418 1.40 2.56 -9.72
C GLY A 418 2.65 2.70 -8.85
N LEU A 419 3.81 2.24 -9.35
CA LEU A 419 5.08 2.32 -8.64
C LEU A 419 5.57 3.78 -8.51
N GLY A 420 5.34 4.63 -9.52
CA GLY A 420 5.61 6.07 -9.43
C GLY A 420 4.77 6.78 -8.36
N MET A 421 3.51 6.39 -8.19
CA MET A 421 2.64 6.90 -7.13
C MET A 421 3.10 6.45 -5.75
N VAL A 422 3.49 5.17 -5.57
CA VAL A 422 4.07 4.67 -4.31
C VAL A 422 5.34 5.45 -3.95
N ALA A 423 6.22 5.67 -4.94
CA ALA A 423 7.42 6.48 -4.75
C ALA A 423 7.08 7.90 -4.27
N SER A 424 6.08 8.53 -4.90
CA SER A 424 5.63 9.89 -4.57
C SER A 424 4.97 9.99 -3.20
N ILE A 425 4.21 8.96 -2.77
CA ILE A 425 3.61 8.90 -1.43
C ILE A 425 4.71 8.88 -0.36
N GLY A 426 5.78 8.11 -0.55
CA GLY A 426 6.94 8.11 0.35
C GLY A 426 7.58 9.50 0.46
N ILE A 427 7.76 10.19 -0.66
CA ILE A 427 8.29 11.57 -0.68
C ILE A 427 7.35 12.54 0.04
N SER A 428 6.03 12.37 -0.08
CA SER A 428 5.05 13.24 0.56
C SER A 428 5.13 13.25 2.09
N VAL A 429 5.66 12.18 2.71
CA VAL A 429 5.90 12.10 4.16
C VAL A 429 6.91 13.17 4.62
N LEU A 430 7.77 13.64 3.73
CA LEU A 430 8.73 14.71 4.02
C LEU A 430 8.06 16.05 4.33
N GLN A 431 6.77 16.24 4.03
CA GLN A 431 6.02 17.44 4.42
C GLN A 431 5.99 17.68 5.94
N PHE A 432 6.25 16.64 6.74
CA PHE A 432 6.31 16.75 8.19
C PHE A 432 7.69 17.20 8.68
N CYS A 433 8.74 17.10 7.86
CA CYS A 433 10.11 17.44 8.20
C CYS A 433 10.46 18.88 7.82
N ASP A 434 11.46 19.44 8.50
CA ASP A 434 12.08 20.69 8.05
C ASP A 434 13.15 20.40 6.98
N LEU A 435 12.80 20.62 5.72
CA LEU A 435 13.72 20.42 4.59
C LEU A 435 14.66 21.61 4.35
N SER A 436 14.60 22.68 5.14
CA SER A 436 15.61 23.75 5.09
C SER A 436 16.91 23.37 5.80
N SER A 437 16.85 22.36 6.67
CA SER A 437 18.01 21.87 7.41
C SER A 437 18.91 21.00 6.54
N THR A 438 20.19 21.39 6.47
CA THR A 438 21.26 20.59 5.85
C THR A 438 21.33 19.18 6.43
N ARG A 439 21.12 19.02 7.75
CA ARG A 439 21.09 17.72 8.43
C ARG A 439 20.10 16.78 7.75
N ASN A 440 18.85 17.22 7.61
CA ASN A 440 17.77 16.40 7.09
C ASN A 440 17.98 16.07 5.61
N ILE A 441 18.40 17.06 4.81
CA ILE A 441 18.74 16.83 3.40
C ILE A 441 19.87 15.81 3.26
N THR A 442 20.93 15.90 4.08
CA THR A 442 22.04 14.93 4.06
C THR A 442 21.59 13.53 4.44
N VAL A 443 20.83 13.39 5.55
CA VAL A 443 20.28 12.08 5.97
C VAL A 443 19.45 11.46 4.85
N LEU A 444 18.56 12.24 4.24
CA LEU A 444 17.70 11.77 3.14
C LEU A 444 18.52 11.39 1.90
N GLY A 445 19.40 12.27 1.43
CA GLY A 445 20.19 12.05 0.21
C GLY A 445 21.05 10.79 0.30
N VAL A 446 21.74 10.59 1.44
CA VAL A 446 22.53 9.37 1.68
C VAL A 446 21.65 8.13 1.74
N SER A 447 20.50 8.21 2.40
CA SER A 447 19.56 7.08 2.52
C SER A 447 19.00 6.64 1.17
N PHE A 448 18.62 7.58 0.31
CA PHE A 448 18.13 7.29 -1.04
C PHE A 448 19.21 6.66 -1.92
N LEU A 449 20.39 7.29 -1.99
CA LEU A 449 21.46 6.80 -2.85
C LEU A 449 22.01 5.45 -2.37
N MET A 450 22.29 5.30 -1.08
CA MET A 450 22.76 4.02 -0.55
C MET A 450 21.69 2.93 -0.68
N GLY A 451 20.41 3.29 -0.51
CA GLY A 451 19.30 2.36 -0.68
C GLY A 451 19.18 1.80 -2.09
N LEU A 452 19.65 2.51 -3.13
CA LEU A 452 19.74 1.98 -4.50
C LEU A 452 21.10 1.32 -4.78
N MET A 453 22.19 1.92 -4.30
CA MET A 453 23.56 1.50 -4.62
C MET A 453 23.96 0.19 -3.92
N VAL A 454 23.53 -0.03 -2.68
CA VAL A 454 23.87 -1.25 -1.93
C VAL A 454 23.26 -2.50 -2.58
N PRO A 455 21.95 -2.53 -2.92
CA PRO A 455 21.37 -3.63 -3.69
C PRO A 455 22.08 -3.90 -5.02
N GLU A 456 22.34 -2.84 -5.80
CA GLU A 456 22.99 -2.95 -7.10
C GLU A 456 24.38 -3.59 -6.96
N TRP A 457 25.20 -3.09 -6.03
CA TRP A 457 26.52 -3.62 -5.76
C TRP A 457 26.47 -5.08 -5.30
N LEU A 458 25.52 -5.44 -4.42
CA LEU A 458 25.35 -6.82 -3.95
C LEU A 458 24.93 -7.77 -5.07
N SER A 459 24.14 -7.30 -6.04
CA SER A 459 23.71 -8.12 -7.18
C SER A 459 24.88 -8.56 -8.06
N GLU A 460 25.90 -7.72 -8.19
CA GLU A 460 27.10 -7.99 -8.99
C GLU A 460 28.24 -8.66 -8.20
N ASN A 461 28.18 -8.62 -6.86
CA ASN A 461 29.30 -9.01 -6.00
C ASN A 461 28.86 -9.97 -4.87
N ALA A 462 27.78 -10.73 -5.08
CA ALA A 462 27.20 -11.60 -4.05
C ALA A 462 28.23 -12.59 -3.49
N GLU A 463 29.14 -13.08 -4.33
CA GLU A 463 30.22 -14.01 -3.96
C GLU A 463 31.28 -13.42 -3.03
N LYS A 464 31.33 -12.09 -2.87
CA LYS A 464 32.27 -11.41 -1.96
C LYS A 464 31.76 -11.34 -0.53
N VAL A 465 30.46 -11.58 -0.30
CA VAL A 465 29.88 -11.64 1.05
C VAL A 465 30.19 -13.02 1.63
N LYS A 466 31.27 -13.11 2.41
CA LYS A 466 31.70 -14.34 3.09
C LYS A 466 31.96 -14.06 4.57
N THR A 467 30.95 -14.24 5.39
CA THR A 467 31.04 -14.11 6.86
C THR A 467 31.49 -15.39 7.55
N GLY A 468 31.52 -16.51 6.83
CA GLY A 468 31.85 -17.84 7.34
C GLY A 468 30.63 -18.68 7.75
N SER A 469 29.42 -18.15 7.60
CA SER A 469 28.15 -18.88 7.69
C SER A 469 27.31 -18.57 6.46
N ASP A 470 26.97 -19.62 5.70
CA ASP A 470 26.17 -19.49 4.48
C ASP A 470 24.78 -18.88 4.78
N GLU A 471 24.21 -19.18 5.95
CA GLU A 471 22.93 -18.62 6.37
C GLU A 471 23.00 -17.11 6.61
N LEU A 472 24.07 -16.64 7.27
CA LEU A 472 24.26 -15.22 7.54
C LEU A 472 24.53 -14.45 6.24
N ASP A 473 25.32 -15.03 5.35
CA ASP A 473 25.60 -14.46 4.03
C ASP A 473 24.31 -14.27 3.24
N GLN A 474 23.44 -15.29 3.18
CA GLN A 474 22.14 -15.17 2.53
C GLN A 474 21.23 -14.13 3.20
N VAL A 475 21.23 -14.02 4.53
CA VAL A 475 20.44 -13.00 5.25
C VAL A 475 20.90 -11.59 4.86
N ILE A 476 22.22 -11.36 4.81
CA ILE A 476 22.79 -10.07 4.40
C ILE A 476 22.39 -9.76 2.96
N LEU A 477 22.55 -10.73 2.05
CA LEU A 477 22.20 -10.59 0.64
C LEU A 477 20.72 -10.23 0.46
N VAL A 478 19.81 -10.91 1.15
CA VAL A 478 18.36 -10.64 1.01
C VAL A 478 17.97 -9.30 1.65
N LEU A 479 18.44 -8.99 2.86
CA LEU A 479 18.09 -7.74 3.54
C LEU A 479 18.65 -6.52 2.81
N PHE A 480 19.95 -6.49 2.55
CA PHE A 480 20.60 -5.34 1.92
C PHE A 480 20.44 -5.34 0.39
N GLY A 481 20.09 -6.47 -0.22
CA GLY A 481 19.58 -6.53 -1.59
C GLY A 481 18.18 -5.92 -1.73
N THR A 482 17.45 -5.73 -0.64
CA THR A 482 16.15 -5.08 -0.64
C THR A 482 16.31 -3.57 -0.45
N ALA A 483 16.15 -2.80 -1.53
CA ALA A 483 16.40 -1.34 -1.54
C ALA A 483 15.63 -0.55 -0.47
N SER A 484 14.36 -0.88 -0.25
CA SER A 484 13.52 -0.24 0.77
C SER A 484 14.06 -0.46 2.18
N PHE A 485 14.54 -1.67 2.48
CA PHE A 485 15.19 -1.97 3.75
C PHE A 485 16.55 -1.26 3.86
N ALA A 486 17.41 -1.37 2.85
CA ALA A 486 18.74 -0.74 2.87
C ALA A 486 18.64 0.78 3.10
N GLY A 487 17.81 1.48 2.32
CA GLY A 487 17.64 2.92 2.46
C GLY A 487 16.92 3.31 3.75
N GLY A 488 15.90 2.54 4.16
CA GLY A 488 15.22 2.74 5.44
C GLY A 488 16.13 2.56 6.64
N PHE A 489 16.91 1.47 6.68
CA PHE A 489 17.85 1.17 7.75
C PHE A 489 18.95 2.23 7.85
N ILE A 490 19.52 2.65 6.71
CA ILE A 490 20.55 3.70 6.69
C ILE A 490 19.95 5.03 7.16
N GLY A 491 18.73 5.38 6.71
CA GLY A 491 18.04 6.57 7.19
C GLY A 491 17.71 6.53 8.67
N PHE A 492 17.32 5.36 9.19
CA PHE A 492 17.10 5.14 10.62
C PHE A 492 18.39 5.35 11.42
N VAL A 493 19.50 4.75 10.99
CA VAL A 493 20.79 4.86 11.67
C VAL A 493 21.27 6.31 11.66
N LEU A 494 21.26 6.97 10.50
CA LEU A 494 21.70 8.35 10.36
C LEU A 494 20.81 9.33 11.12
N ASP A 495 19.49 9.17 11.09
CA ASP A 495 18.58 10.06 11.81
C ASP A 495 18.71 9.94 13.35
N ASN A 496 19.22 8.82 13.86
CA ASN A 496 19.47 8.65 15.30
C ASN A 496 20.91 9.00 15.72
N ILE A 497 21.90 8.89 14.82
CA ILE A 497 23.29 9.26 15.10
C ILE A 497 23.49 10.77 14.97
N VAL A 498 22.93 11.39 13.92
CA VAL A 498 23.17 12.81 13.65
C VAL A 498 22.32 13.68 14.61
N PRO A 499 22.95 14.54 15.43
CA PRO A 499 22.22 15.39 16.39
C PRO A 499 21.16 16.26 15.69
N GLY A 500 19.97 16.37 16.27
CA GLY A 500 18.89 17.18 15.72
C GLY A 500 17.67 17.26 16.64
N SER A 501 16.89 18.32 16.51
CA SER A 501 15.71 18.52 17.36
C SER A 501 14.52 17.65 16.90
N LYS A 502 13.61 17.30 17.81
CA LYS A 502 12.38 16.55 17.45
C LYS A 502 11.44 17.32 16.52
N HIS A 503 11.53 18.65 16.52
CA HIS A 503 10.74 19.52 15.65
C HIS A 503 11.29 19.48 14.23
N GLU A 504 12.60 19.69 14.08
CA GLU A 504 13.32 19.60 12.81
C GLU A 504 13.15 18.22 12.14
N ARG A 505 13.20 17.13 12.93
CA ARG A 505 12.95 15.75 12.46
C ARG A 505 11.50 15.47 12.05
N GLY A 506 10.57 16.39 12.32
CA GLY A 506 9.14 16.21 12.03
C GLY A 506 8.38 15.28 12.99
N ILE A 507 9.06 14.70 13.99
CA ILE A 507 8.47 13.75 14.94
C ILE A 507 7.34 14.40 15.76
N HIS A 508 7.50 15.65 16.18
CA HIS A 508 6.45 16.33 16.95
C HIS A 508 5.18 16.55 16.12
N ARG A 509 5.32 16.98 14.87
CA ARG A 509 4.19 17.20 13.96
C ARG A 509 3.49 15.88 13.64
N TRP A 510 4.26 14.83 13.41
CA TRP A 510 3.79 13.47 13.17
C TRP A 510 3.04 12.86 14.37
N LEU A 511 3.61 12.97 15.58
CA LEU A 511 2.97 12.49 16.81
C LEU A 511 1.73 13.31 17.17
N LYS A 512 1.73 14.63 16.96
CA LYS A 512 0.55 15.46 17.22
C LYS A 512 -0.63 15.04 16.35
N VAL A 513 -0.40 14.73 15.07
CA VAL A 513 -1.43 14.14 14.19
C VAL A 513 -1.93 12.80 14.75
N SER A 514 -1.05 11.98 15.33
CA SER A 514 -1.40 10.70 15.95
C SER A 514 -2.13 10.82 17.30
N ASP A 515 -1.89 11.90 18.06
CA ASP A 515 -2.44 12.13 19.42
C ASP A 515 -3.76 12.94 19.42
N THR A 516 -4.07 13.69 18.35
CA THR A 516 -5.28 14.54 18.24
C THR A 516 -6.59 13.72 18.32
N SER A 517 -6.50 12.39 18.27
CA SER A 517 -7.55 11.39 18.54
C SER A 517 -8.29 11.58 19.88
N THR A 518 -7.70 12.30 20.85
CA THR A 518 -8.28 12.51 22.19
C THR A 518 -9.20 13.71 22.33
N GLN A 519 -9.34 14.57 21.31
CA GLN A 519 -10.16 15.79 21.40
C GLN A 519 -11.61 15.61 20.92
N GLN A 520 -11.97 14.47 20.34
CA GLN A 520 -13.34 14.16 19.92
C GLN A 520 -14.10 13.37 21.01
N PRO A 521 -15.43 13.53 21.14
CA PRO A 521 -16.19 12.89 22.21
C PRO A 521 -16.03 11.35 22.19
N GLU A 522 -15.58 10.77 23.30
CA GLU A 522 -15.25 9.33 23.45
C GLU A 522 -16.36 8.39 22.95
N ALA A 523 -17.63 8.81 23.05
CA ALA A 523 -18.78 8.04 22.58
C ALA A 523 -18.79 7.81 21.06
N HIS A 524 -18.31 8.76 20.26
CA HIS A 524 -18.27 8.64 18.79
C HIS A 524 -17.14 7.71 18.34
N ILE A 525 -15.98 7.79 18.99
CA ILE A 525 -14.82 6.91 18.77
C ILE A 525 -15.19 5.45 19.09
N CYS A 526 -15.85 5.23 20.24
CA CYS A 526 -16.27 3.89 20.65
C CYS A 526 -17.19 3.23 19.60
N ARG A 527 -18.16 3.94 19.04
CA ARG A 527 -19.12 3.33 18.09
C ARG A 527 -18.47 2.84 16.80
N ILE A 528 -17.56 3.63 16.24
CA ILE A 528 -16.88 3.31 14.98
C ILE A 528 -15.86 2.18 15.17
N TYR A 529 -15.09 2.20 16.25
CA TYR A 529 -13.95 1.29 16.44
C TYR A 529 -14.18 0.11 17.39
N ASP A 530 -15.32 0.01 18.08
CA ASP A 530 -15.67 -1.15 18.93
C ASP A 530 -15.82 -2.44 18.09
N LEU A 531 -15.61 -3.61 18.67
CA LEU A 531 -15.91 -4.88 17.99
C LEU A 531 -17.43 -5.12 17.84
N PRO A 532 -17.89 -5.66 16.71
CA PRO A 532 -19.31 -6.01 16.55
C PRO A 532 -19.70 -7.12 17.54
N PHE A 533 -20.87 -7.00 18.16
CA PHE A 533 -21.51 -7.96 19.08
C PHE A 533 -20.80 -8.23 20.43
N VAL A 534 -19.48 -8.22 20.48
CA VAL A 534 -18.69 -8.67 21.65
C VAL A 534 -18.30 -7.50 22.58
N SER A 535 -18.32 -6.26 22.10
CA SER A 535 -17.79 -5.10 22.87
C SER A 535 -18.41 -4.89 24.25
N LYS A 536 -19.70 -5.20 24.42
CA LYS A 536 -20.37 -5.13 25.73
C LYS A 536 -19.82 -6.15 26.72
N TYR A 537 -19.38 -7.31 26.26
CA TYR A 537 -18.78 -8.36 27.07
C TYR A 537 -17.29 -8.09 27.31
N VAL A 538 -16.54 -7.68 26.27
CA VAL A 538 -15.12 -7.31 26.40
C VAL A 538 -14.91 -6.19 27.42
N LYS A 539 -15.77 -5.17 27.43
CA LYS A 539 -15.70 -4.04 28.38
C LYS A 539 -15.96 -4.45 29.85
N ARG A 540 -16.58 -5.62 30.09
CA ARG A 540 -16.83 -6.15 31.44
C ARG A 540 -15.67 -6.98 31.99
N VAL A 541 -14.79 -7.50 31.14
CA VAL A 541 -13.69 -8.36 31.58
C VAL A 541 -12.46 -7.51 31.91
N PRO A 542 -11.94 -7.53 33.15
CA PRO A 542 -10.85 -6.66 33.58
C PRO A 542 -9.53 -6.95 32.85
N ILE A 543 -9.27 -8.20 32.44
CA ILE A 543 -8.05 -8.57 31.69
C ILE A 543 -8.00 -7.91 30.30
N CYS A 544 -9.16 -7.60 29.71
CA CYS A 544 -9.26 -6.95 28.41
C CYS A 544 -8.84 -5.47 28.46
N ARG A 545 -8.57 -4.88 29.64
CA ARG A 545 -7.92 -3.57 29.75
C ARG A 545 -6.42 -3.60 29.49
N LEU A 546 -5.80 -4.79 29.64
CA LEU A 546 -4.38 -5.01 29.41
C LEU A 546 -4.07 -5.43 27.96
N CYS A 547 -5.09 -5.88 27.22
CA CYS A 547 -4.94 -6.35 25.83
C CYS A 547 -4.88 -5.16 24.85
N PRO A 548 -3.78 -4.94 24.11
CA PRO A 548 -3.58 -3.79 23.23
C PRO A 548 -4.54 -3.69 22.03
N ILE A 549 -5.24 -4.78 21.69
CA ILE A 549 -6.22 -4.87 20.61
C ILE A 549 -7.64 -4.47 21.09
N SER A 550 -7.86 -4.53 22.41
CA SER A 550 -9.17 -4.37 23.02
C SER A 550 -9.61 -2.90 23.03
N PRO A 551 -10.89 -2.61 22.75
CA PRO A 551 -11.45 -1.26 22.91
C PRO A 551 -11.34 -0.68 24.32
N SER A 552 -11.06 -1.51 25.33
CA SER A 552 -10.89 -1.09 26.73
C SER A 552 -9.43 -0.78 27.11
N PHE A 553 -8.50 -0.81 26.14
CA PHE A 553 -7.08 -0.60 26.37
C PHE A 553 -6.79 0.86 26.77
N ALA A 554 -6.16 1.05 27.94
CA ALA A 554 -5.82 2.36 28.50
C ALA A 554 -4.30 2.69 28.43
N GLY A 555 -3.53 1.94 27.61
CA GLY A 555 -2.08 2.09 27.51
C GLY A 555 -1.30 1.26 28.53
N PHE A 556 0.00 1.06 28.29
CA PHE A 556 0.91 0.31 29.16
C PHE A 556 1.37 1.09 30.42
N ASN A 557 0.51 1.93 31.00
CA ASN A 557 0.84 2.72 32.19
C ASN A 557 0.62 1.94 33.50
N PHE A 558 1.19 0.73 33.61
CA PHE A 558 1.10 -0.08 34.83
C PHE A 558 2.39 -0.15 35.65
N LEU A 559 3.47 0.54 35.23
CA LEU A 559 4.76 0.54 35.94
C LEU A 559 5.16 1.88 36.58
N CYS A 560 4.32 2.91 36.56
CA CYS A 560 4.55 4.12 37.34
C CYS A 560 3.45 4.29 38.40
N GLY A 561 3.59 3.54 39.49
CA GLY A 561 2.78 3.74 40.68
C GLY A 561 3.20 5.03 41.39
N LYS A 562 2.40 6.11 41.25
CA LYS A 562 1.84 6.89 42.37
C LYS A 562 1.10 8.14 41.89
N SER A 563 -0.12 8.28 42.44
CA SER A 563 -0.88 9.51 42.68
C SER A 563 -1.55 10.20 41.48
N SER A 564 -2.75 9.71 41.15
CA SER A 564 -3.83 10.59 40.69
C SER A 564 -4.39 11.33 41.91
N SER A 565 -3.88 12.53 42.16
CA SER A 565 -4.54 13.53 43.00
C SER A 565 -4.12 14.92 42.51
N LYS A 566 -5.13 15.68 42.04
CA LYS A 566 -5.09 17.11 41.68
C LYS A 566 -4.11 17.51 40.57
N ARG A 567 -4.61 17.61 39.33
CA ARG A 567 -4.06 18.58 38.35
C ARG A 567 -4.45 19.99 38.83
N GLY A 568 -3.62 20.56 39.69
CA GLY A 568 -3.51 22.02 39.82
C GLY A 568 -2.84 22.58 38.57
N SER A 569 -3.22 23.79 38.18
CA SER A 569 -2.55 24.55 37.13
C SER A 569 -1.06 24.65 37.43
N PHE A 570 -0.22 24.17 36.53
CA PHE A 570 1.19 24.54 36.50
C PHE A 570 1.41 25.32 35.22
N SER A 571 1.33 26.64 35.38
CA SER A 571 1.87 27.63 34.46
C SER A 571 3.38 27.62 34.65
N GLU A 572 4.13 26.95 33.78
CA GLU A 572 5.56 27.22 33.65
C GLU A 572 5.73 28.38 32.67
N THR A 573 5.93 29.55 33.25
CA THR A 573 6.58 30.69 32.60
C THR A 573 7.97 30.25 32.12
N VAL A 574 8.13 30.11 30.80
CA VAL A 574 9.45 30.05 30.18
C VAL A 574 10.08 31.44 30.33
N ASN A 575 11.16 31.48 31.11
CA ASN A 575 11.95 32.66 31.38
C ASN A 575 13.00 32.75 30.25
N ASP A 576 12.65 33.42 29.15
CA ASP A 576 13.61 33.75 28.09
C ASP A 576 14.54 34.87 28.58
N LYS A 577 15.70 34.47 29.10
CA LYS A 577 16.88 35.32 29.19
C LYS A 577 18.12 34.48 28.88
N ASP A 578 18.46 34.43 27.59
CA ASP A 578 19.86 34.32 27.19
C ASP A 578 20.16 35.43 26.14
N PRO A 579 21.11 36.34 26.41
CA PRO A 579 21.39 37.50 25.58
C PRO A 579 22.52 37.19 24.60
N SER A 580 22.21 36.60 23.46
CA SER A 580 23.17 36.53 22.35
C SER A 580 22.46 36.28 21.03
N LEU A 581 21.89 37.35 20.46
CA LEU A 581 21.73 37.59 19.02
C LEU A 581 21.05 38.96 18.85
N LEU A 582 21.87 39.99 18.58
CA LEU A 582 21.44 41.34 18.26
C LEU A 582 20.68 41.39 16.92
N PRO A 583 19.82 42.42 16.71
CA PRO A 583 18.78 42.44 15.69
C PRO A 583 19.27 43.06 14.38
N LEU A 584 18.75 42.55 13.27
CA LEU A 584 18.90 43.13 11.94
C LEU A 584 17.60 42.93 11.15
N HIS A 585 16.47 43.41 11.72
CA HIS A 585 15.24 43.55 10.94
C HIS A 585 14.18 44.48 11.60
N GLU A 586 14.61 45.57 12.23
CA GLU A 586 13.70 46.56 12.84
C GLU A 586 14.13 47.99 12.49
N ASP A 587 14.26 48.29 11.19
CA ASP A 587 14.52 49.67 10.74
C ASP A 587 13.90 50.02 9.36
N LEU A 588 12.98 49.19 8.85
CA LEU A 588 12.29 49.45 7.57
C LEU A 588 10.77 49.64 7.66
N GLU A 589 10.12 49.33 8.78
CA GLU A 589 8.67 49.56 8.95
C GLU A 589 8.32 50.84 9.74
N ALA A 590 9.31 51.49 10.38
CA ALA A 590 9.10 52.73 11.14
C ALA A 590 9.21 54.03 10.30
N LYS A 591 9.51 53.95 8.99
CA LYS A 591 9.65 55.11 8.09
C LYS A 591 8.55 55.27 7.04
N VAL A 592 7.57 54.38 6.96
CA VAL A 592 6.47 54.46 5.98
C VAL A 592 5.16 54.99 6.57
N ASN A 593 5.00 54.99 7.90
CA ASN A 593 3.77 55.45 8.58
C ASN A 593 3.86 56.84 9.26
N ARG A 594 4.75 57.73 8.80
CA ARG A 594 4.82 59.14 9.28
C ARG A 594 4.67 60.20 8.17
N GLN A 595 4.08 59.85 7.03
CA GLN A 595 3.95 60.79 5.91
C GLN A 595 2.58 60.76 5.21
N CYS A 596 1.49 60.57 5.99
CA CYS A 596 0.11 60.71 5.51
C CYS A 596 -0.82 61.41 6.54
N ASP A 597 -0.32 62.40 7.29
CA ASP A 597 -1.18 63.22 8.18
C ASP A 597 -0.72 64.69 8.27
N SER A 598 -0.30 65.26 7.14
CA SER A 598 -0.14 66.70 6.95
C SER A 598 -0.17 67.04 5.46
N ASP A 599 -1.36 67.21 4.89
CA ASP A 599 -1.73 68.24 3.91
C ASP A 599 -3.11 67.90 3.29
N LEU A 600 -4.05 68.86 3.44
CA LEU A 600 -5.47 68.92 3.03
C LEU A 600 -6.54 68.27 3.93
#